data_AF-A0A1L8PHG1-F1
#
_entry.id   AF-A0A1L8PHG1-F1
#
_cell.length_a   1.000
_cell.length_b   1.000
_cell.length_c   1.000
_cell.angle_alpha   90.00
_cell.angle_beta   90.00
_cell.angle_gamma   90.00
#
_symmetry.space_group_name_H-M   'P 1'
#
loop_
_entity.id
_entity.type
_entity.pdbx_description
1 polymer ?
#
loop_
_entity_poly.entity_id
_entity_poly.type
_entity_poly.pdbx_seq_one_letter_code
_entity_poly.pdbx_strand_id
1 'polypeptide(L)'
;MPFTGINDWCIDKKIIKNCDIIYTRYASSDFQFVKFLKNVKRINPKIIILIEIPTYPYDFKISNTIGRLPIKTKDRLNRKRIHSYVDYVLTYSKDEKIFKINTLELSNFVNTELTLPKMPSKNTDTVINIIAVANFNYWHGYDRFLVGLYEYYKNNSDEKRKIVFHLIGDGEELIEMQKLCKET
;
A
#
# COMPACT_ATOMS: atom_id res chain seq x y z
N MET A 1 -4.52 28.20 2.31
CA MET A 1 -3.18 28.73 2.00
C MET A 1 -2.21 27.58 1.73
N PRO A 2 -1.42 27.60 0.64
CA PRO A 2 -0.46 26.53 0.29
C PRO A 2 0.73 26.43 1.25
N PHE A 3 0.89 27.41 2.15
CA PHE A 3 1.97 27.54 3.12
C PHE A 3 1.62 27.01 4.52
N THR A 4 0.43 26.43 4.71
CA THR A 4 0.07 25.76 5.97
C THR A 4 0.31 24.27 5.85
N GLY A 5 1.03 23.69 6.81
CA GLY A 5 1.15 22.23 6.89
C GLY A 5 -0.07 21.59 7.55
N ILE A 6 -0.21 20.31 7.31
CA ILE A 6 -1.22 19.42 7.88
C ILE A 6 -0.66 18.82 9.19
N ASN A 7 0.64 18.51 9.21
CA ASN A 7 1.33 17.94 10.36
C ASN A 7 2.50 18.84 10.80
N ASP A 8 2.76 18.87 12.11
CA ASP A 8 3.96 19.50 12.67
C ASP A 8 5.10 18.48 12.76
N TRP A 9 6.01 18.55 11.79
CA TRP A 9 7.14 17.64 11.70
C TRP A 9 8.31 18.16 12.53
N CYS A 10 8.55 17.55 13.68
CA CYS A 10 9.66 17.88 14.56
C CYS A 10 10.40 16.61 15.00
N ILE A 11 11.73 16.62 14.90
CA ILE A 11 12.63 15.58 15.40
C ILE A 11 13.77 16.30 16.14
N ASP A 12 14.24 15.71 17.25
CA ASP A 12 15.37 16.25 18.01
C ASP A 12 16.61 16.39 17.10
N LYS A 13 17.20 17.58 17.13
CA LYS A 13 18.42 17.90 16.38
C LYS A 13 19.58 16.97 16.74
N LYS A 14 19.66 16.50 17.99
CA LYS A 14 20.70 15.55 18.43
C LYS A 14 20.59 14.23 17.67
N ILE A 15 19.36 13.74 17.45
CA ILE A 15 19.10 12.52 16.67
C ILE A 15 19.55 12.75 15.23
N ILE A 16 19.15 13.86 14.59
CA ILE A 16 19.51 14.15 13.19
C ILE A 16 21.03 14.23 13.00
N LYS A 17 21.77 14.78 13.98
CA LYS A 17 23.24 14.87 13.91
C LYS A 17 23.94 13.51 13.95
N ASN A 18 23.34 12.53 14.64
CA ASN A 18 23.92 11.21 14.87
C ASN A 18 23.23 10.11 14.05
N CYS A 19 22.52 10.50 12.99
CA CYS A 19 21.74 9.60 12.14
C CYS A 19 22.29 9.64 10.72
N ASP A 20 22.51 8.47 10.14
CA ASP A 20 23.01 8.33 8.78
C ASP A 20 21.87 8.34 7.75
N ILE A 21 20.72 7.77 8.11
CA ILE A 21 19.59 7.56 7.21
C ILE A 21 18.26 7.87 7.89
N ILE A 22 17.42 8.69 7.25
CA ILE A 22 16.02 8.85 7.59
C ILE A 22 15.16 8.16 6.55
N TYR A 23 14.26 7.32 7.05
CA TYR A 23 13.23 6.65 6.27
C TYR A 23 11.85 7.15 6.67
N THR A 24 11.00 7.47 5.70
CA THR A 24 9.59 7.78 5.98
C THR A 24 8.69 7.27 4.87
N ARG A 25 7.53 6.73 5.24
CA ARG A 25 6.46 6.44 4.28
C ARG A 25 5.77 7.73 3.87
N TYR A 26 5.66 7.94 2.57
CA TYR A 26 5.12 9.17 1.99
C TYR A 26 3.60 9.19 2.10
N ALA A 27 3.07 10.07 2.95
CA ALA A 27 1.64 10.32 3.05
C ALA A 27 1.18 11.38 2.05
N SER A 28 1.77 12.57 2.13
CA SER A 28 1.58 13.69 1.21
C SER A 28 2.66 14.73 1.45
N SER A 29 2.99 15.54 0.45
CA SER A 29 3.88 16.69 0.62
C SER A 29 3.07 17.93 0.98
N ASP A 30 3.51 18.64 2.01
CA ASP A 30 3.02 19.98 2.30
C ASP A 30 4.19 20.91 2.62
N PHE A 31 3.89 22.17 2.92
CA PHE A 31 4.91 23.15 3.23
C PHE A 31 5.75 22.76 4.46
N GLN A 32 5.14 22.15 5.48
CA GLN A 32 5.84 21.76 6.71
C GLN A 32 6.75 20.57 6.45
N PHE A 33 6.33 19.60 5.64
CA PHE A 33 7.17 18.49 5.22
C PHE A 33 8.41 18.97 4.44
N VAL A 34 8.24 19.89 3.47
CA VAL A 34 9.38 20.47 2.74
C VAL A 34 10.30 21.26 3.69
N LYS A 35 9.75 22.02 4.63
CA LYS A 35 10.52 22.77 5.64
C LYS A 35 11.29 21.82 6.55
N PHE A 36 10.69 20.71 6.94
CA PHE A 36 11.32 19.66 7.74
C PHE A 36 12.51 19.05 6.99
N LEU A 37 12.33 18.61 5.75
CA LEU A 37 13.41 18.05 4.91
C LEU A 37 14.57 19.04 4.75
N LYS A 38 14.26 20.32 4.51
CA LYS A 38 15.27 21.39 4.44
C LYS A 38 16.03 21.54 5.76
N ASN A 39 15.34 21.49 6.90
CA ASN A 39 15.96 21.61 8.21
C ASN A 39 16.87 20.41 8.52
N VAL A 40 16.44 19.20 8.16
CA VAL A 40 17.24 17.97 8.31
C VAL A 40 18.55 18.11 7.55
N LYS A 41 18.50 18.40 6.24
CA LYS A 41 19.70 18.59 5.41
C LYS A 41 20.59 19.75 5.88
N ARG A 42 20.02 20.78 6.52
CA ARG A 42 20.80 21.87 7.13
C ARG A 42 21.53 21.44 8.39
N ILE A 43 20.94 20.58 9.22
CA ILE A 43 21.55 20.09 10.47
C ILE A 43 22.62 19.05 10.16
N ASN A 44 22.33 18.13 9.24
CA ASN A 44 23.26 17.09 8.80
C ASN A 44 23.22 17.01 7.26
N PRO A 45 24.16 17.68 6.56
CA PRO A 45 24.21 17.65 5.09
C PRO A 45 24.52 16.28 4.49
N LYS A 46 25.11 15.35 5.27
CA LYS A 46 25.50 14.01 4.82
C LYS A 46 24.39 12.97 4.98
N ILE A 47 23.33 13.28 5.72
CA ILE A 47 22.24 12.34 5.99
C ILE A 47 21.54 11.93 4.69
N ILE A 48 21.24 10.64 4.55
CA ILE A 48 20.48 10.10 3.42
C ILE A 48 18.99 10.12 3.81
N ILE A 49 18.14 10.65 2.94
CA ILE A 49 16.69 10.70 3.14
C ILE A 49 16.01 9.83 2.09
N LEU A 50 15.31 8.81 2.56
CA LEU A 50 14.54 7.85 1.77
C LEU A 50 13.05 8.07 2.02
N ILE A 51 12.26 8.17 0.95
CA ILE A 51 10.79 8.21 1.05
C ILE A 51 10.16 7.01 0.37
N GLU A 52 9.30 6.26 1.06
CA GLU A 52 8.55 5.14 0.48
C GLU A 52 7.24 5.63 -0.13
N ILE A 53 7.03 5.39 -1.43
CA ILE A 53 5.75 5.58 -2.11
C ILE A 53 5.20 4.18 -2.43
N PRO A 54 4.25 3.66 -1.63
CA PRO A 54 3.77 2.27 -1.78
C PRO A 54 2.91 2.06 -3.03
N THR A 55 2.40 3.13 -3.62
CA THR A 55 1.63 3.08 -4.87
C THR A 55 1.94 4.31 -5.68
N TYR A 56 2.42 4.12 -6.90
CA TYR A 56 2.61 5.17 -7.88
C TYR A 56 2.09 4.70 -9.25
N PRO A 57 1.42 5.56 -10.04
CA PRO A 57 0.96 6.91 -9.71
C PRO A 57 -0.28 6.92 -8.79
N TYR A 58 -0.22 7.63 -7.65
CA TYR A 58 -1.36 7.74 -6.72
C TYR A 58 -2.33 8.88 -7.04
N ASP A 59 -1.98 9.78 -7.96
CA ASP A 59 -2.79 10.95 -8.34
C ASP A 59 -4.22 10.57 -8.80
N PHE A 60 -4.38 9.37 -9.36
CA PHE A 60 -5.65 8.83 -9.83
C PHE A 60 -6.55 8.30 -8.71
N LYS A 61 -5.96 7.92 -7.56
CA LYS A 61 -6.71 7.36 -6.42
C LYS A 61 -7.31 8.42 -5.50
N ILE A 62 -6.80 9.66 -5.54
CA ILE A 62 -7.34 10.75 -4.71
C ILE A 62 -8.64 11.25 -5.36
N SER A 63 -9.77 10.86 -4.77
CA SER A 63 -11.11 11.29 -5.19
C SER A 63 -11.18 12.81 -5.35
N ASN A 64 -11.82 13.28 -6.42
CA ASN A 64 -12.03 14.72 -6.68
C ASN A 64 -13.11 15.33 -5.78
N THR A 65 -13.38 14.73 -4.62
CA THR A 65 -14.32 15.27 -3.64
C THR A 65 -13.84 16.64 -3.17
N ILE A 66 -14.73 17.64 -3.14
CA ILE A 66 -14.43 19.06 -2.91
C ILE A 66 -13.56 19.27 -1.65
N GLY A 67 -13.79 18.49 -0.59
CA GLY A 67 -13.00 18.55 0.66
C GLY A 67 -11.53 18.10 0.55
N ARG A 68 -11.16 17.28 -0.44
CA ARG A 68 -9.78 16.77 -0.63
C ARG A 68 -8.97 17.58 -1.64
N LEU A 69 -9.61 18.48 -2.38
CA LEU A 69 -8.96 19.35 -3.36
C LEU A 69 -7.84 20.24 -2.76
N PRO A 70 -8.00 20.84 -1.57
CA PRO A 70 -6.94 21.63 -0.94
C PRO A 70 -5.69 20.79 -0.62
N ILE A 71 -5.87 19.56 -0.14
CA ILE A 71 -4.79 18.64 0.20
C ILE A 71 -4.05 18.21 -1.07
N LYS A 72 -4.79 17.82 -2.12
CA LYS A 72 -4.24 17.46 -3.43
C LYS A 72 -3.43 18.59 -4.06
N THR A 73 -3.91 19.83 -3.91
CA THR A 73 -3.24 21.02 -4.44
C THR A 73 -1.95 21.31 -3.67
N LYS A 74 -1.98 21.23 -2.33
CA LYS A 74 -0.79 21.36 -1.48
C LYS A 74 0.27 20.32 -1.83
N ASP A 75 -0.13 19.06 -2.01
CA ASP A 75 0.75 17.96 -2.43
C ASP A 75 1.42 18.26 -3.76
N ARG A 76 0.64 18.57 -4.80
CA ARG A 76 1.17 18.84 -6.14
C ARG A 76 2.14 20.01 -6.21
N LEU A 77 1.93 21.05 -5.39
CA LEU A 77 2.82 22.21 -5.33
C LEU A 77 4.10 21.89 -4.55
N ASN A 78 3.99 21.26 -3.38
CA ASN A 78 5.13 21.03 -2.50
C ASN A 78 6.00 19.84 -2.94
N ARG A 79 5.42 18.79 -3.52
CA ARG A 79 6.17 17.62 -4.01
C ARG A 79 7.19 17.98 -5.10
N LYS A 80 6.96 19.07 -5.84
CA LYS A 80 7.93 19.57 -6.83
C LYS A 80 9.24 20.05 -6.20
N ARG A 81 9.25 20.32 -4.89
CA ARG A 81 10.40 20.89 -4.16
C ARG A 81 11.18 19.85 -3.35
N ILE A 82 10.64 18.64 -3.18
CA ILE A 82 11.28 17.63 -2.31
C ILE A 82 12.53 17.03 -2.96
N HIS A 83 12.66 17.09 -4.29
CA HIS A 83 13.85 16.60 -5.00
C HIS A 83 15.15 17.27 -4.58
N SER A 84 15.09 18.45 -3.96
CA SER A 84 16.27 19.17 -3.47
C SER A 84 16.80 18.59 -2.15
N TYR A 85 16.04 17.72 -1.50
CA TYR A 85 16.34 17.25 -0.15
C TYR A 85 16.23 15.73 0.02
N VAL A 86 15.50 15.04 -0.85
CA VAL A 86 15.33 13.58 -0.80
C VAL A 86 16.30 12.94 -1.77
N ASP A 87 17.01 11.91 -1.30
CA ASP A 87 18.05 11.25 -2.08
C ASP A 87 17.47 10.13 -2.96
N TYR A 88 16.56 9.32 -2.41
CA TYR A 88 15.89 8.24 -3.15
C TYR A 88 14.42 8.08 -2.78
N VAL A 89 13.64 7.62 -3.75
CA VAL A 89 12.26 7.17 -3.56
C VAL A 89 12.24 5.64 -3.57
N LEU A 90 11.82 5.02 -2.47
CA LEU A 90 11.52 3.59 -2.47
C LEU A 90 10.12 3.39 -3.07
N THR A 91 9.99 2.52 -4.07
CA THR A 91 8.70 2.29 -4.75
C THR A 91 8.58 0.84 -5.19
N TYR A 92 7.36 0.36 -5.37
CA TYR A 92 7.06 -0.94 -5.96
C TYR A 92 6.71 -0.83 -7.46
N SER A 93 6.81 0.38 -8.01
CA SER A 93 6.64 0.64 -9.44
C SER A 93 7.98 0.55 -10.17
N LYS A 94 7.92 0.29 -11.48
CA LYS A 94 9.10 0.23 -12.36
C LYS A 94 9.57 1.62 -12.83
N ASP A 95 9.06 2.69 -12.25
CA ASP A 95 9.46 4.05 -12.61
C ASP A 95 10.87 4.31 -12.10
N GLU A 96 11.81 4.67 -12.98
CA GLU A 96 13.19 5.01 -12.59
C GLU A 96 13.29 6.33 -11.82
N LYS A 97 12.32 7.22 -12.02
CA LYS A 97 12.25 8.53 -11.37
C LYS A 97 10.84 8.88 -10.94
N ILE A 98 10.69 9.26 -9.68
CA ILE A 98 9.46 9.84 -9.13
C ILE A 98 9.77 11.21 -8.56
N PHE A 99 8.99 12.23 -8.92
CA PHE A 99 9.21 13.62 -8.52
C PHE A 99 10.62 14.16 -8.83
N LYS A 100 11.24 13.68 -9.92
CA LYS A 100 12.63 13.97 -10.33
C LYS A 100 13.71 13.37 -9.42
N ILE A 101 13.34 12.47 -8.52
CA ILE A 101 14.26 11.74 -7.63
C ILE A 101 14.42 10.33 -8.17
N ASN A 102 15.64 9.78 -8.13
CA ASN A 102 15.90 8.40 -8.53
C ASN A 102 15.18 7.43 -7.60
N THR A 103 14.65 6.35 -8.15
CA THR A 103 13.95 5.34 -7.38
C THR A 103 14.84 4.17 -7.02
N LEU A 104 14.45 3.47 -5.97
CA LEU A 104 14.90 2.12 -5.66
C LEU A 104 13.66 1.23 -5.70
N GLU A 105 13.65 0.29 -6.66
CA GLU A 105 12.57 -0.68 -6.81
C GLU A 105 12.62 -1.67 -5.65
N LEU A 106 11.51 -1.78 -4.93
CA LEU A 106 11.29 -2.75 -3.87
C LEU A 106 10.28 -3.79 -4.33
N SER A 107 10.41 -4.99 -3.75
CA SER A 107 9.39 -6.02 -3.78
C SER A 107 8.83 -6.23 -2.38
N ASN A 108 7.63 -6.79 -2.28
CA ASN A 108 7.08 -7.19 -0.98
C ASN A 108 8.00 -8.24 -0.36
N PHE A 109 8.44 -7.99 0.88
CA PHE A 109 9.28 -8.92 1.61
C PHE A 109 8.42 -10.03 2.22
N VAL A 110 8.96 -11.24 2.17
CA VAL A 110 8.46 -12.39 2.93
C VAL A 110 9.54 -12.81 3.90
N ASN A 111 9.15 -13.16 5.14
CA ASN A 111 10.10 -13.77 6.06
C ASN A 111 10.37 -15.21 5.58
N THR A 112 11.54 -15.44 4.99
CA THR A 112 11.94 -16.73 4.43
C THR A 112 12.33 -17.74 5.50
N GLU A 113 12.67 -17.31 6.72
CA GLU A 113 12.93 -18.21 7.85
C GLU A 113 11.62 -18.83 8.37
N LEU A 114 10.52 -18.08 8.31
CA LEU A 114 9.19 -18.52 8.74
C LEU A 114 8.35 -19.12 7.60
N THR A 115 8.73 -18.85 6.35
CA THR A 115 7.95 -19.27 5.17
C THR A 115 8.76 -20.24 4.33
N LEU A 116 8.55 -21.53 4.56
CA LEU A 116 9.18 -22.58 3.76
C LEU A 116 8.52 -22.67 2.38
N PRO A 117 9.30 -22.88 1.30
CA PRO A 117 8.75 -23.16 -0.01
C PRO A 117 7.82 -24.37 0.04
N LYS A 118 6.64 -24.25 -0.58
CA LYS A 118 5.70 -25.36 -0.67
C LYS A 118 6.36 -26.53 -1.42
N MET A 119 6.47 -27.69 -0.77
CA MET A 119 6.85 -28.91 -1.47
C MET A 119 5.71 -29.35 -2.39
N PRO A 120 5.98 -29.66 -3.67
CA PRO A 120 4.95 -30.14 -4.58
C PRO A 120 4.41 -31.49 -4.08
N SER A 121 3.15 -31.50 -3.65
CA SER A 121 2.40 -32.72 -3.37
C SER A 121 1.48 -33.04 -4.55
N LYS A 122 1.35 -34.34 -4.87
CA LYS A 122 0.27 -34.78 -5.77
C LYS A 122 -1.04 -34.60 -5.00
N ASN A 123 -1.84 -33.63 -5.43
CA ASN A 123 -3.11 -33.34 -4.80
C ASN A 123 -4.11 -34.42 -5.24
N THR A 124 -4.24 -35.48 -4.44
CA THR A 124 -5.21 -36.57 -4.65
C THR A 124 -6.58 -36.25 -4.08
N ASP A 125 -6.75 -35.06 -3.48
CA ASP A 125 -7.99 -34.67 -2.84
C ASP A 125 -9.09 -34.34 -3.86
N THR A 126 -10.29 -34.83 -3.58
CA THR A 126 -11.54 -34.44 -4.24
C THR A 126 -11.99 -33.03 -3.83
N VAL A 127 -11.31 -32.43 -2.85
CA VAL A 127 -11.60 -31.13 -2.25
C VAL A 127 -10.55 -30.10 -2.67
N ILE A 128 -11.00 -28.94 -3.14
CA ILE A 128 -10.17 -27.77 -3.42
C ILE A 128 -10.28 -26.82 -2.23
N ASN A 129 -9.16 -26.61 -1.52
CA ASN A 129 -9.06 -25.62 -0.45
C ASN A 129 -8.51 -24.31 -1.03
N ILE A 130 -9.25 -23.23 -0.85
CA ILE A 130 -8.87 -21.87 -1.25
C ILE A 130 -8.81 -21.03 0.01
N ILE A 131 -7.76 -20.23 0.17
CA ILE A 131 -7.56 -19.38 1.34
C ILE A 131 -7.42 -17.93 0.91
N ALA A 132 -8.13 -17.03 1.58
CA ALA A 132 -7.96 -15.60 1.48
C ALA A 132 -7.58 -15.05 2.86
N VAL A 133 -6.41 -14.41 2.93
CA VAL A 133 -5.92 -13.75 4.14
C VAL A 133 -5.85 -12.25 3.85
N ALA A 134 -6.75 -11.46 4.44
CA ALA A 134 -6.84 -10.03 4.14
C ALA A 134 -7.57 -9.25 5.24
N ASN A 135 -7.39 -7.93 5.25
CA ASN A 135 -8.41 -7.04 5.81
C ASN A 135 -9.47 -6.79 4.72
N PHE A 136 -10.63 -7.42 4.82
CA PHE A 136 -11.63 -7.51 3.76
C PHE A 136 -12.23 -6.14 3.41
N ASN A 137 -12.09 -5.75 2.15
CA ASN A 137 -12.58 -4.48 1.60
C ASN A 137 -13.12 -4.72 0.19
N TYR A 138 -14.04 -3.87 -0.26
CA TYR A 138 -14.74 -4.02 -1.54
C TYR A 138 -13.78 -4.22 -2.73
N TRP A 139 -12.62 -3.54 -2.75
CA TRP A 139 -11.67 -3.62 -3.87
C TRP A 139 -10.99 -4.99 -4.00
N HIS A 140 -11.08 -5.85 -2.99
CA HIS A 140 -10.60 -7.23 -3.09
C HIS A 140 -11.51 -8.10 -3.98
N GLY A 141 -12.79 -7.74 -4.15
CA GLY A 141 -13.68 -8.37 -5.12
C GLY A 141 -14.04 -9.83 -4.82
N TYR A 142 -14.13 -10.20 -3.54
CA TYR A 142 -14.49 -11.56 -3.11
C TYR A 142 -15.98 -11.89 -3.35
N ASP A 143 -16.83 -10.88 -3.39
CA ASP A 143 -18.22 -10.96 -3.86
C ASP A 143 -18.32 -11.67 -5.22
N ARG A 144 -17.49 -11.26 -6.19
CA ARG A 144 -17.45 -11.86 -7.53
C ARG A 144 -17.01 -13.32 -7.51
N PHE A 145 -16.11 -13.66 -6.59
CA PHE A 145 -15.67 -15.04 -6.40
C PHE A 145 -16.81 -15.91 -5.85
N LEU A 146 -17.56 -15.43 -4.85
CA LEU A 146 -18.72 -16.13 -4.28
C LEU A 146 -19.83 -16.33 -5.32
N VAL A 147 -20.14 -15.30 -6.11
CA VAL A 147 -21.10 -15.42 -7.22
C VAL A 147 -20.63 -16.46 -8.24
N GLY A 148 -19.35 -16.47 -8.58
CA GLY A 148 -18.78 -17.49 -9.47
C GLY A 148 -18.89 -18.91 -8.91
N LEU A 149 -18.70 -19.08 -7.59
CA LEU A 149 -18.91 -20.37 -6.92
C LEU A 149 -20.37 -20.80 -6.97
N TYR A 150 -21.32 -19.91 -6.72
CA TYR A 150 -22.74 -20.20 -6.82
C TYR A 150 -23.10 -20.70 -8.23
N GLU A 151 -22.69 -19.98 -9.27
CA GLU A 151 -22.94 -20.39 -10.67
C GLU A 151 -22.25 -21.72 -11.02
N TYR A 152 -21.03 -21.95 -10.52
CA TYR A 152 -20.34 -23.24 -10.66
C TYR A 152 -21.18 -24.38 -10.06
N TYR A 153 -21.75 -24.21 -8.88
CA TYR A 153 -22.60 -25.22 -8.23
C TYR A 153 -24.03 -25.30 -8.77
N LYS A 154 -24.49 -24.29 -9.49
CA LYS A 154 -25.80 -24.30 -10.16
C LYS A 154 -25.80 -25.04 -11.50
N ASN A 155 -24.73 -24.99 -12.28
CA ASN A 155 -24.67 -25.62 -13.61
C ASN A 155 -24.61 -27.15 -13.53
N ASN A 156 -25.61 -27.91 -13.98
CA ASN A 156 -25.67 -29.38 -13.86
C ASN A 156 -24.54 -30.09 -14.62
N SER A 157 -23.43 -30.33 -13.94
CA SER A 157 -22.36 -31.23 -14.35
C SER A 157 -22.18 -32.30 -13.26
N ASP A 158 -22.18 -33.56 -13.66
CA ASP A 158 -22.26 -34.72 -12.76
C ASP A 158 -21.02 -34.93 -11.87
N GLU A 159 -19.96 -34.13 -12.06
CA GLU A 159 -18.71 -34.21 -11.29
C GLU A 159 -18.24 -32.83 -10.83
N LYS A 160 -18.81 -32.31 -9.74
CA LYS A 160 -18.29 -31.10 -9.08
C LYS A 160 -17.37 -31.44 -7.95
N ARG A 161 -16.21 -30.78 -7.92
CA ARG A 161 -15.29 -30.86 -6.79
C ARG A 161 -15.83 -30.02 -5.66
N LYS A 162 -15.68 -30.50 -4.43
CA LYS A 162 -16.00 -29.71 -3.23
C LYS A 162 -14.97 -28.60 -3.10
N ILE A 163 -15.42 -27.36 -2.95
CA ILE A 163 -14.57 -26.19 -2.75
C ILE A 163 -14.81 -25.68 -1.33
N VAL A 164 -13.73 -25.52 -0.56
CA VAL A 164 -13.75 -24.91 0.78
C VAL A 164 -12.99 -23.60 0.70
N PHE A 165 -13.69 -22.49 0.92
CA PHE A 165 -13.10 -21.16 0.91
C PHE A 165 -12.88 -20.65 2.35
N HIS A 166 -11.62 -20.62 2.77
CA HIS A 166 -11.17 -20.18 4.07
C HIS A 166 -10.93 -18.67 4.06
N LEU A 167 -11.75 -17.92 4.80
CA LEU A 167 -11.63 -16.48 4.98
C LEU A 167 -10.96 -16.19 6.31
N ILE A 168 -9.73 -15.65 6.29
CA ILE A 168 -8.96 -15.37 7.50
C ILE A 168 -8.65 -13.87 7.56
N GLY A 169 -9.18 -13.21 8.58
CA GLY A 169 -9.03 -11.76 8.77
C GLY A 169 -10.35 -11.12 9.20
N ASP A 170 -10.42 -9.81 9.04
CA ASP A 170 -11.56 -8.98 9.43
C ASP A 170 -11.77 -7.86 8.39
N GLY A 171 -12.83 -7.08 8.45
CA GLY A 171 -13.06 -5.94 7.57
C GLY A 171 -14.53 -5.69 7.26
N GLU A 172 -14.84 -4.49 6.77
CA GLU A 172 -16.23 -4.05 6.52
C GLU A 172 -16.97 -5.00 5.56
N GLU A 173 -16.26 -5.54 4.56
CA GLU A 173 -16.84 -6.41 3.54
C GLU A 173 -17.15 -7.83 4.05
N LEU A 174 -16.58 -8.24 5.19
CA LEU A 174 -16.75 -9.60 5.71
C LEU A 174 -18.22 -9.88 6.07
N ILE A 175 -18.93 -8.90 6.63
CA ILE A 175 -20.33 -9.03 7.00
C ILE A 175 -21.21 -9.24 5.77
N GLU A 176 -20.98 -8.47 4.71
CA GLU A 176 -21.74 -8.58 3.47
C GLU A 176 -21.48 -9.92 2.76
N MET A 177 -20.23 -10.38 2.75
CA MET A 177 -19.90 -11.71 2.24
C MET A 177 -20.58 -12.84 3.03
N GLN A 178 -20.66 -12.72 4.36
CA GLN A 178 -21.36 -13.70 5.20
C GLN A 178 -22.87 -13.73 4.93
N LYS A 179 -23.49 -12.60 4.61
CA LYS A 179 -24.90 -12.54 4.19
C LYS A 179 -25.07 -13.20 2.83
N LEU A 180 -24.23 -12.87 1.86
CA LEU A 180 -24.27 -13.44 0.52
C LEU A 180 -24.22 -14.99 0.57
N CYS A 181 -23.32 -15.55 1.37
CA CYS A 181 -23.22 -17.01 1.58
C CYS A 181 -24.46 -17.67 2.20
N LYS A 182 -25.39 -16.91 2.81
CA LYS A 182 -26.65 -17.45 3.37
C LYS A 182 -27.81 -17.34 2.39
N GLU A 183 -27.72 -16.43 1.42
CA GLU A 183 -28.76 -16.14 0.44
C GLU A 183 -28.59 -16.93 -0.87
N THR A 184 -27.36 -17.37 -1.17
CA THR A 184 -27.00 -18.23 -2.31
C THR A 184 -26.79 -19.68 -1.91
#